data_AF-A0A3N4LAH2-F1
#
_entry.id   AF-A0A3N4LAH2-F1
#
_cell.length_a   1.000
_cell.length_b   1.000
_cell.length_c   1.000
_cell.angle_alpha   90.00
_cell.angle_beta   90.00
_cell.angle_gamma   90.00
#
_symmetry.space_group_name_H-M   'P 1'
#
loop_
_entity.id
_entity.type
_entity.pdbx_description
1 polymer ?
#
loop_
_entity_poly.entity_id
_entity_poly.type
_entity_poly.pdbx_seq_one_letter_code
_entity_poly.pdbx_strand_id
1 'polypeptide(L)' 'MEVTQHARYVCAFCGKNSVKRHSTGIWNCRSCNKTVAGGAYTLTFVPFPHKHNR' A
#
# COMPACT_ATOMS: atom_id res chain seq x y z
N MET A 1 17.57 -5.82 -0.68
CA MET A 1 16.21 -5.85 -0.07
C MET A 1 15.90 -4.65 0.83
N GLU A 2 16.75 -3.62 0.88
CA GLU A 2 16.52 -2.38 1.65
C GLU A 2 15.82 -1.29 0.79
N VAL A 3 16.13 -1.25 -0.50
CA VAL A 3 15.61 -0.27 -1.47
C VAL A 3 14.08 -0.35 -1.61
N THR A 4 13.50 -1.55 -1.56
CA THR A 4 12.06 -1.74 -1.82
C THR A 4 11.18 -1.30 -0.65
N GLN A 5 11.72 -1.23 0.59
CA GLN A 5 11.01 -0.66 1.74
C GLN A 5 10.91 0.88 1.67
N HIS A 6 11.89 1.52 1.02
CA HIS A 6 11.95 2.97 0.87
C HIS A 6 11.31 3.46 -0.45
N ALA A 7 11.00 2.53 -1.36
CA ALA A 7 10.32 2.82 -2.60
C ALA A 7 8.90 3.38 -2.36
N ARG A 8 8.57 4.43 -3.12
CA ARG A 8 7.20 4.95 -3.22
C ARG A 8 6.52 4.30 -4.41
N TYR A 9 5.24 3.98 -4.23
CA TYR A 9 4.43 3.33 -5.25
C TYR A 9 3.19 4.16 -5.58
N VAL A 10 2.69 3.95 -6.80
CA VAL A 10 1.45 4.54 -7.29
C VAL A 10 0.26 3.91 -6.57
N CYS A 11 -0.58 4.75 -5.98
CA CYS A 11 -1.79 4.33 -5.31
C CYS A 11 -2.86 3.92 -6.34
N ALA A 12 -3.35 2.68 -6.26
CA ALA A 12 -4.45 2.22 -7.10
C ALA A 12 -5.79 2.95 -6.84
N PHE A 13 -5.93 3.65 -5.71
CA PHE A 13 -7.16 4.38 -5.36
C PHE A 13 -7.16 5.82 -5.86
N CYS A 14 -6.03 6.53 -5.70
CA CYS A 14 -5.96 7.97 -6.01
C CYS A 14 -4.96 8.31 -7.12
N GLY A 15 -4.28 7.33 -7.71
CA GLY A 15 -3.34 7.51 -8.82
C GLY A 15 -2.02 8.23 -8.48
N LYS A 16 -1.79 8.59 -7.20
CA LYS A 16 -0.61 9.36 -6.77
C LYS A 16 0.53 8.43 -6.32
N ASN A 17 1.77 8.79 -6.63
CA ASN A 17 2.98 8.05 -6.21
C ASN A 17 3.37 8.36 -4.75
N SER A 18 2.48 8.01 -3.82
CA SER A 18 2.53 8.41 -2.41
C SER A 18 2.32 7.24 -1.45
N VAL A 19 2.26 6.00 -1.96
CA VAL A 19 2.15 4.81 -1.12
C VAL A 19 3.52 4.46 -0.56
N LYS A 20 3.60 4.32 0.77
CA LYS A 20 4.81 3.94 1.49
C LYS A 20 4.50 2.77 2.41
N ARG A 21 5.50 1.90 2.64
CA ARG A 21 5.38 0.81 3.60
C ARG A 21 5.24 1.37 5.02
N HIS A 22 4.23 0.89 5.75
CA HIS A 22 4.03 1.19 7.16
C HIS A 22 4.60 0.08 8.04
N SER A 23 4.31 -1.17 7.70
CA SER A 23 4.88 -2.36 8.36
C SER A 23 5.02 -3.51 7.35
N THR A 24 5.52 -4.67 7.77
CA THR A 24 5.60 -5.86 6.91
C THR A 24 4.22 -6.25 6.39
N GLY A 25 4.05 -6.18 5.07
CA GLY A 25 2.79 -6.49 4.41
C GLY A 25 1.71 -5.41 4.53
N ILE A 26 1.99 -4.25 5.14
CA ILE A 26 1.04 -3.13 5.25
C ILE A 26 1.63 -1.87 4.62
N TRP A 27 0.85 -1.27 3.74
CA TRP A 27 1.18 -0.09 2.95
C TRP A 27 0.16 1.01 3.19
N ASN A 28 0.60 2.25 3.33
CA ASN A 28 -0.30 3.39 3.54
C ASN A 28 -0.04 4.48 2.49
N CYS A 29 -1.12 5.00 1.90
CA CYS A 29 -1.06 6.10 0.97
C CYS A 29 -1.19 7.44 1.69
N ARG A 30 -0.16 8.29 1.64
CA ARG A 30 -0.17 9.58 2.34
C ARG A 30 -1.17 10.59 1.76
N SER A 31 -1.60 10.43 0.51
CA SER A 31 -2.50 11.39 -0.14
C SER A 31 -3.98 11.09 0.04
N CYS A 32 -4.37 9.82 0.12
CA CYS A 32 -5.77 9.42 0.36
C CYS A 32 -5.99 8.75 1.71
N ASN A 33 -4.93 8.61 2.52
CA ASN A 33 -4.91 7.94 3.83
C ASN A 33 -5.46 6.50 3.83
N LYS A 34 -5.53 5.85 2.65
CA LYS A 34 -5.94 4.46 2.56
C LYS A 34 -4.79 3.52 2.91
N THR A 35 -5.10 2.55 3.74
CA THR A 35 -4.21 1.44 4.10
C THR A 35 -4.54 0.25 3.22
N VAL A 36 -3.50 -0.38 2.68
CA VAL A 36 -3.56 -1.48 1.73
C VAL A 36 -2.63 -2.56 2.26
N ALA A 37 -3.02 -3.83 2.19
CA ALA A 37 -2.08 -4.90 2.46
C ALA A 37 -1.43 -5.39 1.17
N GLY A 38 -0.20 -5.85 1.30
CA GLY A 38 0.58 -6.30 0.18
C GLY A 38 1.65 -7.30 0.57
N GLY A 39 2.56 -7.56 -0.36
CA GLY A 39 3.79 -8.29 -0.09
C GLY A 39 4.62 -7.64 1.02
N ALA A 40 5.39 -8.47 1.71
CA ALA A 40 6.27 -8.05 2.80
C ALA A 40 7.29 -6.98 2.37
N TYR A 41 7.74 -7.02 1.12
CA TYR A 41 8.81 -6.18 0.58
C TYR A 41 8.52 -5.58 -0.80
N THR A 42 7.42 -5.98 -1.44
CA THR A 42 6.98 -5.47 -2.73
C THR A 42 5.50 -5.16 -2.65
N LEU A 43 5.06 -4.14 -3.40
CA LEU A 43 3.66 -3.77 -3.44
C LEU A 43 2.89 -4.72 -4.38
N THR A 44 2.78 -5.98 -3.98
CA THR A 44 1.80 -6.90 -4.55
C THR A 44 0.46 -6.55 -3.94
N PHE A 45 -0.49 -6.11 -4.76
CA PHE A 45 -1.84 -5.79 -4.28
C PHE A 45 -2.53 -7.10 -3.88
N VAL A 46 -2.53 -7.45 -2.59
CA VAL A 46 -3.51 -8.42 -2.12
C VAL A 46 -4.75 -7.57 -1.86
N PRO A 47 -5.85 -7.75 -2.62
CA PRO A 47 -7.08 -7.11 -2.25
C PRO A 47 -7.43 -7.64 -0.86
N PHE A 48 -7.18 -6.82 0.16
CA PHE A 48 -7.86 -7.05 1.43
C PHE A 48 -9.33 -7.07 1.06
N PRO A 49 -10.09 -8.10 1.46
CA PRO A 49 -11.53 -8.03 1.32
C PRO A 49 -11.93 -6.81 2.13
N HIS A 50 -12.13 -5.69 1.43
CA HIS A 50 -12.84 -4.56 1.94
C HIS A 50 -14.15 -5.19 2.36
N LYS A 51 -14.34 -5.38 3.67
CA LYS A 51 -15.67 -5.57 4.24
C LYS A 51 -16.41 -4.31 3.78
N HIS A 52 -17.07 -4.42 2.63
CA HIS A 52 -18.11 -3.50 2.21
C HIS A 52 -19.26 -3.82 3.14
N ASN A 53 -19.15 -3.33 4.38
CA ASN A 53 -20.26 -3.31 5.28
C ASN A 53 -21.17 -2.21 4.73
N ARG A 54 -22.32 -2.65 4.17
CA ARG A 54 -23.53 -1.82 4.21
C ARG A 54 -23.73 -1.29 5.62
#